data_AF-A0A8C1VDU5-F1
#
_entry.id   AF-A0A8C1VDU5-F1
#
_cell.length_a   1.000
_cell.length_b   1.000
_cell.length_c   1.000
_cell.angle_alpha   90.00
_cell.angle_beta   90.00
_cell.angle_gamma   90.00
#
_symmetry.space_group_name_H-M   'P 1'
#
loop_
_entity.id
_entity.type
_entity.pdbx_description
1 polymer ?
#
loop_
_entity_poly.entity_id
_entity_poly.type
_entity_poly.pdbx_seq_one_letter_code
_entity_poly.pdbx_strand_id
1 'polypeptide(L)' 'MDRRITRMAKAQPMITSRMIKDSLELPVSTVTVRRRLCEANLFSRIPRKVPLLKKRHVQKRLQFAKEHINCYFGSYTEYL' A
#
# COMPACT_ATOMS: atom_id res chain seq x y z
N MET A 1 -18.42 13.79 16.08
CA MET A 1 -18.25 12.47 15.44
C MET A 1 -16.82 12.26 14.96
N ASP A 2 -16.32 13.13 14.08
CA ASP A 2 -15.02 12.96 13.42
C ASP A 2 -13.82 12.98 14.38
N ARG A 3 -13.90 13.72 15.50
CA ARG A 3 -12.88 13.68 16.56
C ARG A 3 -12.72 12.30 17.21
N ARG A 4 -13.82 11.52 17.35
CA ARG A 4 -13.76 10.15 17.92
C ARG A 4 -13.13 9.19 16.92
N ILE A 5 -13.53 9.29 15.65
CA ILE A 5 -13.00 8.49 14.53
C ILE A 5 -11.48 8.72 14.40
N THR A 6 -11.05 9.98 14.34
CA THR A 6 -9.62 10.33 14.19
C THR A 6 -8.79 9.96 15.41
N ARG A 7 -9.32 10.11 16.63
CA ARG A 7 -8.63 9.71 17.87
C ARG A 7 -8.35 8.21 17.87
N MET A 8 -9.36 7.40 17.54
CA MET A 8 -9.21 5.96 17.56
C MET A 8 -8.28 5.45 16.46
N ALA A 9 -8.37 6.02 15.25
CA ALA A 9 -7.44 5.72 14.17
C ALA A 9 -5.98 6.09 14.51
N LYS A 10 -5.75 7.16 15.30
CA LYS A 10 -4.42 7.50 15.80
C LYS A 10 -3.93 6.58 16.92
N ALA A 11 -4.84 6.15 17.81
CA ALA A 11 -4.51 5.23 18.90
C ALA A 11 -4.17 3.83 18.38
N GLN A 12 -4.82 3.38 17.31
CA GLN A 12 -4.60 2.08 16.68
C GLN A 12 -4.41 2.23 15.17
N PRO A 13 -3.18 2.46 14.68
CA PRO A 13 -2.92 2.74 13.25
C PRO A 13 -3.34 1.64 12.27
N MET A 14 -3.47 0.38 12.74
CA MET A 14 -3.86 -0.78 11.92
C MET A 14 -5.37 -1.06 11.96
N ILE A 15 -6.17 -0.20 12.61
CA ILE A 15 -7.62 -0.42 12.72
C ILE A 15 -8.31 -0.21 11.37
N THR A 16 -9.28 -1.07 11.06
CA THR A 16 -10.05 -0.96 9.81
C THR A 16 -11.23 0.00 9.97
N SER A 17 -11.71 0.57 8.85
CA SER A 17 -12.91 1.43 8.85
C SER A 17 -14.16 0.70 9.35
N ARG A 18 -14.23 -0.63 9.18
CA ARG A 18 -15.32 -1.47 9.70
C ARG A 18 -15.24 -1.58 11.22
N MET A 19 -14.06 -1.94 11.75
CA MET A 19 -13.84 -1.98 13.19
C MET A 19 -14.10 -0.62 13.85
N ILE A 20 -13.75 0.49 13.19
CA ILE A 20 -14.06 1.83 13.70
C ILE A 20 -15.57 2.08 13.80
N LYS A 21 -16.33 1.66 12.78
CA LYS A 21 -17.78 1.79 12.79
C LYS A 21 -18.39 0.97 13.92
N ASP A 22 -17.98 -0.29 14.04
CA ASP A 22 -18.56 -1.26 14.98
C ASP A 22 -18.21 -0.89 16.42
N SER A 23 -16.96 -0.51 16.71
CA SER A 23 -16.52 -0.11 18.06
C SER A 23 -17.09 1.23 18.55
N LEU A 24 -17.48 2.12 17.65
CA LEU A 24 -18.10 3.41 18.01
C LEU A 24 -19.63 3.39 17.83
N GLU A 25 -20.20 2.24 17.42
CA GLU A 25 -21.62 2.02 17.14
C GLU A 25 -22.23 3.12 16.26
N LEU A 26 -21.50 3.51 15.21
CA LEU A 26 -21.90 4.64 14.38
C LEU A 26 -23.01 4.23 13.39
N PRO A 27 -24.14 4.98 13.33
CA PRO A 27 -25.23 4.72 12.38
C PRO A 27 -24.89 5.27 10.98
N VAL A 28 -23.69 4.98 10.48
CA VAL A 28 -23.23 5.41 9.15
C VAL A 28 -22.59 4.27 8.38
N SER A 29 -22.51 4.45 7.07
CA SER A 29 -21.80 3.50 6.22
C SER A 29 -20.29 3.49 6.53
N THR A 30 -19.65 2.35 6.29
CA THR A 30 -18.19 2.21 6.39
C THR A 30 -17.47 3.12 5.38
N VAL A 31 -18.11 3.43 4.25
CA VAL A 31 -17.62 4.36 3.23
C VAL A 31 -17.54 5.78 3.80
N THR A 32 -18.55 6.21 4.55
CA THR A 32 -18.56 7.52 5.22
C THR A 32 -17.40 7.64 6.21
N VAL A 33 -17.16 6.60 7.02
CA VAL A 33 -16.00 6.56 7.95
C VAL A 33 -14.69 6.69 7.20
N ARG A 34 -14.52 5.95 6.09
CA ARG A 34 -13.32 6.05 5.24
C ARG A 34 -13.14 7.45 4.66
N ARG A 35 -14.23 8.10 4.20
CA ARG A 35 -14.17 9.46 3.66
C ARG A 35 -13.71 10.46 4.72
N ARG A 36 -14.26 10.39 5.94
CA ARG A 36 -13.85 11.23 7.08
C ARG A 36 -12.38 11.03 7.46
N LEU A 37 -11.87 9.80 7.40
CA LEU A 37 -10.44 9.53 7.63
C LEU A 37 -9.55 10.17 6.56
N CYS A 38 -9.94 10.07 5.28
CA CYS A 38 -9.22 10.72 4.18
C CYS A 38 -9.26 12.25 4.28
N GLU A 39 -10.42 12.84 4.60
CA GLU A 39 -10.58 14.29 4.86
C GLU A 39 -9.65 14.76 6.00
N ALA A 40 -9.37 13.88 6.97
CA ALA A 40 -8.44 14.12 8.09
C ALA A 40 -6.97 13.75 7.79
N ASN A 41 -6.61 13.47 6.53
CA ASN A 41 -5.28 13.03 6.10
C ASN A 41 -4.78 11.72 6.76
N LEU A 42 -5.68 10.86 7.22
CA LEU A 42 -5.37 9.53 7.75
C LEU A 42 -5.55 8.49 6.65
N PHE A 43 -4.48 8.23 5.91
CA PHE A 43 -4.47 7.25 4.83
C PHE A 43 -4.02 5.88 5.32
N SER A 44 -4.53 4.83 4.69
CA SER A 44 -4.03 3.46 4.91
C SER A 44 -2.64 3.22 4.28
N ARG A 45 -2.15 4.17 3.47
CA ARG A 45 -0.91 4.03 2.69
C ARG A 45 0.22 4.72 3.43
N ILE A 46 1.38 4.08 3.44
CA ILE A 46 2.62 4.63 3.99
C ILE A 46 3.61 4.80 2.84
N PRO A 47 4.35 5.93 2.76
CA PRO A 47 5.41 6.08 1.76
C PRO A 47 6.47 4.99 1.93
N ARG A 48 6.82 4.31 0.84
CA ARG A 48 7.86 3.28 0.86
C ARG A 48 9.24 3.92 0.97
N LYS A 49 10.07 3.46 1.90
CA LYS A 49 11.50 3.83 1.96
C LYS A 49 12.22 3.14 0.80
N VAL A 50 12.58 3.90 -0.24
CA VAL A 50 13.30 3.39 -1.41
C VAL A 50 14.56 4.20 -1.64
N PRO A 51 15.66 3.57 -2.12
CA PRO A 51 16.86 4.30 -2.47
C PRO A 51 16.59 5.20 -3.68
N LEU A 52 17.15 6.41 -3.67
CA LEU A 52 17.01 7.34 -4.79
C LEU A 52 17.83 6.83 -5.99
N LEU A 53 17.13 6.40 -7.05
CA LEU A 53 17.77 5.92 -8.28
C LEU A 53 18.07 7.09 -9.21
N LYS A 54 19.36 7.27 -9.54
CA LYS A 54 19.79 8.15 -10.63
C LYS A 54 19.55 7.45 -11.98
N LYS A 55 19.48 8.22 -13.08
CA LYS A 55 19.27 7.70 -14.45
C LYS A 55 20.21 6.52 -14.80
N ARG A 56 21.50 6.62 -14.43
CA ARG A 56 22.50 5.55 -14.62
C ARG A 56 22.13 4.23 -13.95
N HIS A 57 21.51 4.28 -12.75
CA HIS A 57 21.12 3.08 -12.01
C HIS A 57 19.92 2.41 -12.67
N VAL A 58 18.96 3.20 -13.16
CA VAL A 58 17.79 2.71 -13.88
C VAL A 58 18.22 1.99 -15.16
N GLN A 59 19.10 2.61 -15.95
CA GLN A 59 19.63 2.00 -17.18
C GLN A 59 20.34 0.66 -16.90
N LYS A 60 21.23 0.60 -15.92
CA LYS A 60 21.92 -0.65 -15.56
C LYS A 60 20.96 -1.74 -15.08
N ARG A 61 19.95 -1.38 -14.28
CA ARG A 61 18.92 -2.33 -13.82
C ARG A 61 18.08 -2.88 -14.97
N LEU A 62 17.71 -2.02 -15.93
CA LEU A 62 16.98 -2.44 -17.13
C LEU A 62 17.84 -3.34 -18.03
N GLN A 63 19.11 -3.01 -18.20
CA GLN A 63 20.05 -3.84 -18.97
C GLN A 63 20.22 -5.22 -18.34
N PHE A 64 20.47 -5.27 -17.03
CA PHE A 64 20.56 -6.52 -16.27
C PHE A 64 19.29 -7.38 -16.42
N ALA A 65 18.10 -6.75 -16.30
CA ALA A 65 16.84 -7.45 -16.47
C ALA A 65 16.72 -8.04 -17.88
N LYS A 66 17.07 -7.28 -18.93
CA LYS A 66 17.05 -7.76 -20.32
C LYS A 66 17.98 -8.96 -20.53
N GLU A 67 19.20 -8.89 -20.01
CA GLU A 67 20.20 -9.96 -20.12
C GLU A 67 19.76 -11.26 -19.42
N HIS A 68 19.03 -11.13 -18.31
CA HIS A 68 18.66 -12.26 -17.45
C HIS A 68 17.17 -12.65 -17.55
N ILE A 69 16.41 -12.10 -18.51
CA ILE A 69 15.00 -12.46 -18.75
C ILE A 69 14.87 -13.95 -19.13
N ASN A 70 15.82 -14.48 -19.91
CA ASN A 70 15.78 -15.85 -20.42
C ASN A 70 16.36 -16.90 -19.46
N CYS A 71 17.03 -16.49 -18.37
CA CYS A 71 17.61 -17.43 -17.40
C CYS A 71 16.55 -18.28 -16.67
N TYR A 72 15.28 -17.90 -16.71
CA TYR A 72 14.17 -18.65 -16.10
C TYR A 72 13.34 -19.47 -17.11
N PHE A 73 13.49 -19.23 -18.42
CA PHE A 73 12.71 -19.92 -19.46
C PHE A 73 13.51 -21.01 -20.20
N GLY A 74 14.84 -20.99 -20.12
CA GLY A 74 15.73 -21.87 -20.89
C GLY A 74 15.96 -23.28 -20.33
N SER A 75 15.36 -23.69 -19.21
CA SER A 75 15.54 -25.05 -18.66
C SER A 75 14.49 -26.07 -19.13
N TYR A 76 13.54 -25.67 -19.99
CA TYR A 76 12.44 -26.54 -20.45
C TYR A 76 12.44 -26.79 -21.97
N THR A 77 13.36 -26.20 -22.73
CA THR A 77 13.39 -26.32 -24.20
C THR A 77 14.41 -27.33 -24.73
N GLU A 78 15.16 -28.04 -23.87
CA GLU A 78 16.09 -29.10 -24.28
C GLU A 78 15.48 -30.52 -24.24
N TYR A 79 14.17 -30.65 -23.99
CA TYR A 79 13.44 -31.93 -23.94
C TYR A 79 12.27 -32.02 -24.93
N LEU A 80 12.43 -31.49 -26.16
CA LEU A 80 11.59 -31.79 -27.34
C LEU A 80 12.48 -31.84 -28.58
#